data_AF-F0YAT3-F1
#
_entry.id   AF-F0YAT3-F1
#
_cell.length_a   1.000
_cell.length_b   1.000
_cell.length_c   1.000
_cell.angle_alpha   90.00
_cell.angle_beta   90.00
_cell.angle_gamma   90.00
#
_symmetry.space_group_name_H-M   'P 1'
#
loop_
_entity.id
_entity.type
_entity.pdbx_description
1 polymer ?
#
loop_
_entity_poly.entity_id
_entity_poly.type
_entity_poly.pdbx_seq_one_letter_code
_entity_poly.pdbx_strand_id
1 'polypeptide(L)'
;LVRAAGGVRVTSCKSGKDRTGMSVTFEQVRLARKHLDCGDDDVDRVLYLSRLHGTRLENARKNTGRPVFAFNLFQVGMLPAVYRPP
;
A
#
# COMPACT_ATOMS: atom_id res chain seq x y z
N LEU A 1 8.66 -11.34 10.94
CA LEU A 1 9.44 -12.58 10.73
C LEU A 1 10.52 -12.39 9.67
N VAL A 2 10.20 -12.25 8.38
CA VAL A 2 11.19 -12.12 7.28
C VAL A 2 12.31 -11.10 7.59
N ARG A 3 11.97 -9.87 7.97
CA ARG A 3 12.98 -8.83 8.30
C ARG A 3 13.74 -9.07 9.60
N ALA A 4 13.10 -9.69 10.59
CA ALA A 4 13.77 -10.04 11.85
C ALA A 4 14.83 -11.14 11.63
N ALA A 5 14.63 -11.98 10.62
CA ALA A 5 15.59 -13.00 10.18
C ALA A 5 16.62 -12.46 9.15
N GLY A 6 16.71 -11.15 8.93
CA GLY A 6 17.62 -10.55 7.93
C GLY A 6 17.21 -10.76 6.47
N GLY A 7 16.01 -11.26 6.20
CA GLY A 7 15.53 -11.53 4.85
C GLY A 7 14.93 -10.31 4.12
N VAL A 8 14.95 -10.38 2.79
CA VAL A 8 14.27 -9.41 1.90
C VAL A 8 12.83 -9.86 1.66
N ARG A 9 11.86 -9.00 1.95
CA ARG A 9 10.45 -9.25 1.64
C ARG A 9 10.08 -8.62 0.29
N VAL A 10 9.58 -9.45 -0.62
CA VAL A 10 8.96 -9.03 -1.89
C VAL A 10 7.46 -9.33 -1.82
N THR A 11 6.64 -8.45 -2.38
CA THR A 11 5.18 -8.65 -2.46
C THR A 11 4.72 -8.36 -3.87
N SER A 12 3.98 -9.29 -4.47
CA SER A 12 3.38 -9.11 -5.79
C SER A 12 2.04 -9.85 -5.88
N CYS A 13 1.08 -9.26 -6.58
CA CYS A 13 -0.13 -9.91 -7.04
C CYS A 13 0.00 -10.20 -8.55
N LYS A 14 -1.06 -10.73 -9.18
CA LYS A 14 -1.10 -11.03 -10.62
C LYS A 14 -0.55 -9.89 -11.50
N SER A 15 -0.90 -8.63 -11.20
CA SER A 15 -0.62 -7.48 -12.05
C SER A 15 0.38 -6.48 -11.45
N GLY A 16 0.92 -6.75 -10.26
CA GLY A 16 1.92 -5.89 -9.61
C GLY A 16 1.46 -4.48 -9.21
N LYS A 17 0.15 -4.16 -9.33
CA LYS A 17 -0.38 -2.80 -9.16
C LYS A 17 -1.21 -2.64 -7.89
N ASP A 18 -2.48 -3.05 -7.93
CA ASP A 18 -3.47 -2.63 -6.95
C ASP A 18 -3.27 -3.31 -5.59
N ARG A 19 -3.51 -4.62 -5.50
CA ARG A 19 -3.30 -5.40 -4.28
C ARG A 19 -1.85 -5.34 -3.79
N THR A 20 -0.89 -5.31 -4.72
CA THR A 20 0.53 -5.12 -4.41
C THR A 20 0.75 -3.79 -3.72
N GLY A 21 0.32 -2.69 -4.33
CA GLY A 21 0.48 -1.34 -3.81
C GLY A 21 -0.16 -1.18 -2.44
N MET A 22 -1.36 -1.74 -2.23
CA MET A 22 -2.03 -1.66 -0.93
C MET A 22 -1.23 -2.34 0.18
N SER A 23 -0.61 -3.49 -0.10
CA SER A 23 0.22 -4.22 0.86
C SER A 23 1.59 -3.58 1.07
N VAL A 24 2.21 -3.08 0.01
CA VAL A 24 3.51 -2.38 0.10
C VAL A 24 3.38 -1.09 0.91
N THR A 25 2.38 -0.24 0.64
CA THR A 25 2.22 1.00 1.41
C THR A 25 1.88 0.72 2.87
N PHE A 26 1.07 -0.31 3.15
CA PHE A 26 0.78 -0.69 4.53
C PHE A 26 2.01 -1.19 5.28
N GLU A 27 2.86 -2.01 4.65
CA GLU A 27 4.13 -2.39 5.25
C GLU A 27 5.04 -1.19 5.47
N GLN A 28 5.15 -0.29 4.49
CA GLN A 28 5.98 0.92 4.58
C GLN A 28 5.61 1.76 5.79
N VAL A 29 4.32 2.03 6.00
CA VAL A 29 3.87 2.81 7.17
C VAL A 29 4.14 2.08 8.49
N ARG A 30 3.94 0.75 8.54
CA ARG A 30 4.27 -0.03 9.74
C ARG A 30 5.77 0.00 10.07
N LEU A 31 6.63 0.03 9.06
CA LEU A 31 8.07 0.17 9.23
C LEU A 31 8.45 1.60 9.64
N ALA A 32 7.85 2.61 9.02
CA ALA A 32 8.03 4.01 9.40
C ALA A 32 7.67 4.23 10.86
N ARG A 33 6.51 3.72 11.31
CA ARG A 33 6.13 3.75 12.72
C ARG A 33 7.17 3.10 13.64
N LYS A 34 7.70 1.94 13.25
CA LYS A 34 8.68 1.21 14.06
C LYS A 34 10.04 1.92 14.15
N HIS A 35 10.44 2.64 13.10
CA HIS A 35 11.83 3.11 12.95
C HIS A 35 12.00 4.64 12.93
N LEU A 36 10.93 5.40 12.72
CA LEU A 36 10.95 6.86 12.51
C LEU A 36 10.07 7.63 13.50
N ASP A 37 9.67 7.00 14.61
CA ASP A 37 8.88 7.62 15.69
C ASP A 37 7.57 8.29 15.21
N CYS A 38 6.92 7.70 14.21
CA CYS A 38 5.60 8.16 13.76
C CYS A 38 4.56 7.80 14.82
N GLY A 39 3.76 8.78 15.28
CA GLY A 39 2.71 8.53 16.27
C GLY A 39 1.65 7.55 15.78
N ASP A 40 1.00 6.82 16.71
CA ASP A 40 -0.03 5.84 16.35
C ASP A 40 -1.23 6.48 15.62
N ASP A 41 -1.57 7.73 15.96
CA ASP A 41 -2.64 8.50 15.32
C ASP A 41 -2.34 8.88 13.85
N ASP A 42 -1.06 8.85 13.45
CA ASP A 42 -0.63 9.23 12.11
C ASP A 42 -0.67 8.08 11.11
N VAL A 43 -0.80 6.83 11.57
CA VAL A 43 -0.67 5.63 10.70
C VAL A 43 -1.67 5.66 9.54
N ASP A 44 -2.95 5.90 9.84
CA ASP A 44 -4.00 5.91 8.81
C ASP A 44 -3.84 7.11 7.85
N ARG A 45 -3.45 8.27 8.39
CA ARG A 45 -3.18 9.48 7.61
C ARG A 45 -2.00 9.28 6.66
N VAL A 46 -0.87 8.78 7.15
CA VAL A 46 0.33 8.54 6.35
C VAL A 46 0.06 7.44 5.32
N LEU A 47 -0.72 6.41 5.67
CA LEU A 47 -1.13 5.37 4.73
C LEU A 47 -1.98 5.93 3.59
N TYR A 48 -2.96 6.77 3.92
CA TYR A 48 -3.82 7.46 2.97
C TYR A 48 -2.99 8.34 2.02
N LEU A 49 -2.12 9.21 2.56
CA LEU A 49 -1.25 10.09 1.78
C LEU A 49 -0.25 9.30 0.93
N SER A 50 0.30 8.20 1.42
CA SER A 50 1.20 7.33 0.66
C SER A 50 0.50 6.69 -0.56
N ARG A 51 -0.82 6.43 -0.45
CA ARG A 51 -1.61 5.86 -1.56
C ARG A 51 -2.02 6.92 -2.57
N LEU A 52 -2.33 8.13 -2.12
CA LEU A 52 -2.73 9.25 -2.98
C LEU A 52 -1.56 9.97 -3.67
N HIS A 53 -0.48 10.22 -2.94
CA HIS A 53 0.64 11.06 -3.41
C HIS A 53 1.93 10.27 -3.59
N GLY A 54 1.98 9.02 -3.11
CA GLY A 54 3.12 8.15 -3.33
C GLY A 54 3.15 7.53 -4.73
N THR A 55 4.03 6.56 -4.91
CA THR A 55 4.37 5.98 -6.22
C THR A 55 3.31 5.05 -6.80
N ARG A 56 2.26 4.71 -6.04
CA ARG A 56 1.28 3.69 -6.43
C ARG A 56 0.47 4.11 -7.66
N LEU A 57 0.03 5.36 -7.75
CA LEU A 57 -0.73 5.86 -8.91
C LEU A 57 0.16 5.96 -10.16
N GLU A 58 1.42 6.31 -9.97
CA GLU A 58 2.43 6.33 -11.04
C GLU A 58 2.73 4.94 -11.59
N ASN A 59 2.79 3.93 -10.72
CA ASN A 59 2.88 2.53 -11.14
C ASN A 59 1.67 2.15 -12.04
N ALA A 60 0.45 2.51 -11.63
CA ALA A 60 -0.75 2.29 -12.45
C ALA A 60 -0.64 3.02 -13.80
N ARG A 61 -0.27 4.30 -13.81
CA ARG A 61 -0.08 5.10 -15.03
C ARG A 61 0.90 4.45 -16.00
N LYS A 62 2.07 4.02 -15.53
CA LYS A 62 3.09 3.37 -16.38
C LYS A 62 2.63 2.03 -16.97
N ASN A 63 1.74 1.33 -16.30
CA ASN A 63 1.29 -0.01 -16.70
C ASN A 63 0.02 0.00 -17.56
N THR A 64 -0.88 0.98 -17.36
CA THR A 64 -2.22 0.99 -17.97
C THR A 64 -2.54 2.31 -18.70
N GLY A 65 -1.62 3.27 -18.68
CA GLY A 65 -1.83 4.62 -19.19
C GLY A 65 -2.68 5.52 -18.28
N ARG A 66 -3.21 5.01 -17.16
CA ARG A 66 -4.12 5.77 -16.28
C ARG A 66 -3.72 5.68 -14.80
N PRO A 67 -3.63 6.82 -14.08
CA PRO A 67 -3.34 6.84 -12.65
C PRO A 67 -4.63 6.57 -11.86
N VAL A 68 -5.15 5.35 -11.88
CA VAL A 68 -6.42 5.00 -11.22
C VAL A 68 -6.31 3.75 -10.35
N PHE A 69 -7.17 3.63 -9.35
CA PHE A 69 -7.39 2.41 -8.58
C PHE A 69 -8.30 1.46 -9.35
N ALA A 70 -7.82 0.28 -9.72
CA ALA A 70 -8.61 -0.69 -10.47
C ALA A 70 -9.39 -1.62 -9.53
N PHE A 71 -10.22 -1.02 -8.68
CA PHE A 71 -11.16 -1.73 -7.81
C PHE A 71 -12.58 -1.27 -8.10
N ASN A 72 -13.53 -2.21 -8.12
CA ASN A 72 -14.95 -1.87 -8.06
C ASN A 72 -15.45 -1.85 -6.60
N LEU A 73 -16.62 -1.26 -6.36
CA LEU A 73 -17.18 -1.11 -5.01
C LEU A 73 -17.36 -2.44 -4.27
N PHE A 74 -17.76 -3.49 -4.99
CA PHE A 74 -17.91 -4.82 -4.41
C PHE A 74 -16.56 -5.38 -3.92
N GLN A 75 -15.51 -5.26 -4.73
CA GLN A 75 -14.15 -5.65 -4.37
C GLN A 75 -13.64 -4.84 -3.17
N VAL A 76 -13.91 -3.53 -3.11
CA VAL A 76 -13.56 -2.69 -1.95
C VAL A 76 -14.26 -3.17 -0.68
N GLY A 77 -15.55 -3.52 -0.78
CA GLY A 77 -16.33 -4.06 0.34
C GLY A 77 -15.77 -5.36 0.91
N MET A 78 -15.17 -6.20 0.06
CA MET A 78 -14.55 -7.46 0.46
C MET A 78 -13.14 -7.31 1.05
N LEU A 79 -12.50 -6.15 0.92
CA LEU A 79 -11.17 -5.92 1.47
C LEU A 79 -11.25 -5.54 2.96
N PRO A 80 -10.29 -6.02 3.78
CA PRO A 80 -10.09 -5.47 5.12
C PRO A 80 -9.83 -3.96 5.04
N ALA A 81 -10.28 -3.19 6.03
CA ALA A 81 -10.24 -1.73 6.02
C ALA A 81 -8.85 -1.18 5.66
N VAL A 82 -7.78 -1.72 6.26
CA VAL A 82 -6.39 -1.30 6.01
C VAL A 82 -5.93 -1.51 4.57
N TYR A 83 -6.57 -2.37 3.78
CA TYR A 83 -6.22 -2.64 2.38
C TYR A 83 -7.12 -1.91 1.37
N ARG A 84 -8.14 -1.18 1.83
CA ARG A 84 -9.03 -0.46 0.93
C ARG A 84 -8.29 0.71 0.27
N PRO A 85 -8.52 0.96 -1.03
CA PRO A 85 -8.03 2.17 -1.67
C PRO A 85 -8.66 3.42 -1.00
N PRO A 86 -8.03 4.60 -1.16
CA PRO A 86 -8.61 5.89 -0.77
C PRO A 86 -9.99 6.15 -1.35
#